data_AF-A0AAQ1JPF0-F1
#
_entry.id   AF-A0AAQ1JPF0-F1
#
_cell.length_a   1.000
_cell.length_b   1.000
_cell.length_c   1.000
_cell.angle_alpha   90.00
_cell.angle_beta   90.00
_cell.angle_gamma   90.00
#
_symmetry.space_group_name_H-M   'P 1'
#
loop_
_entity.id
_entity.type
_entity.pdbx_description
1 polymer ?
#
loop_
_entity_poly.entity_id
_entity_poly.type
_entity_poly.pdbx_seq_one_letter_code
_entity_poly.pdbx_strand_id
1 'polypeptide(L)'
;MEALLILGGVVALAVSWAWLVFASLGLGPGPLMLATLVPVVTPLVRGRGYPVLPRLLMVLALVSFTAGVALLYRDEPERFERLFSGNWSASPADMVLSGTLMGQPFLPDQVYWRGDQLVFAETATGNRTLRSLVVRFDQAPSLLQGTAIDLLPGDDGPWPELVIQWYTGALSAPGLQRISSGYSLSISLAPAGAKQADMTVHLHLPAAYATRLGGHSRLDERPEWLGKTSGQPEPVKVEPAPMPMQPVGWQELSLQTLLENPARFVGRPARVLTIGGREFEGVLKAVTDDRRIVLALPQGANQVDFQFHPEDVARIESRPTR
;
A
#
# COMPACT_ATOMS: atom_id res chain seq x y z
N MET A 1 5.81 -15.32 -13.45
CA MET A 1 6.15 -16.76 -13.25
C MET A 1 7.64 -16.97 -13.51
N GLU A 2 8.25 -16.13 -14.35
CA GLU A 2 9.66 -16.11 -14.72
C GLU A 2 10.62 -15.99 -13.51
N ALA A 3 10.30 -15.14 -12.53
CA ALA A 3 11.16 -14.93 -11.36
C ALA A 3 11.40 -16.22 -10.54
N LEU A 4 10.40 -17.09 -10.43
CA LEU A 4 10.52 -18.38 -9.75
C LEU A 4 11.35 -19.38 -10.54
N LEU A 5 11.31 -19.33 -11.89
CA LEU A 5 12.14 -20.16 -12.75
C LEU A 5 13.62 -19.76 -12.66
N ILE A 6 13.91 -18.45 -12.66
CA ILE A 6 15.26 -17.93 -12.49
C ILE A 6 15.79 -18.31 -11.10
N LEU A 7 15.03 -18.01 -10.04
CA LEU A 7 15.44 -18.30 -8.66
C LEU A 7 15.60 -19.80 -8.41
N GLY A 8 14.63 -20.60 -8.86
CA GLY A 8 14.68 -22.05 -8.78
C GLY A 8 15.87 -22.63 -9.55
N GLY A 9 16.17 -22.09 -10.74
CA GLY A 9 17.35 -22.45 -11.52
C GLY A 9 18.66 -22.16 -10.79
N VAL A 10 18.81 -20.98 -10.18
CA VAL A 10 20.01 -20.60 -9.39
C VAL A 10 20.18 -21.51 -8.18
N VAL A 11 19.12 -21.77 -7.42
CA VAL A 11 19.16 -22.64 -6.25
C VAL A 11 19.53 -24.07 -6.65
N ALA A 12 18.89 -24.61 -7.69
CA ALA A 12 19.22 -25.93 -8.21
C ALA A 12 20.67 -26.01 -8.71
N LEU A 13 21.19 -24.94 -9.33
CA LEU A 13 22.58 -24.84 -9.75
C LEU A 13 23.53 -24.94 -8.55
N ALA A 14 23.27 -24.17 -7.48
CA ALA A 14 24.09 -24.19 -6.26
C ALA A 14 24.07 -25.55 -5.56
N VAL A 15 22.88 -26.16 -5.42
CA VAL A 15 22.74 -27.50 -4.82
C VAL A 15 23.46 -28.55 -5.66
N SER A 16 23.29 -28.51 -6.99
CA SER A 16 23.96 -29.45 -7.90
C SER A 16 25.48 -29.30 -7.86
N TRP A 17 25.99 -28.07 -7.75
CA TRP A 17 27.40 -27.78 -7.64
C TRP A 17 27.99 -28.29 -6.32
N ALA A 18 27.37 -27.97 -5.19
CA ALA A 18 27.82 -28.45 -3.89
C ALA A 18 27.85 -29.99 -3.84
N TRP A 19 26.78 -30.63 -4.32
CA TRP A 19 26.71 -32.09 -4.41
C TRP A 19 27.83 -32.66 -5.29
N LEU A 20 28.07 -32.06 -6.46
CA LEU A 20 29.14 -32.47 -7.36
C LEU A 20 30.52 -32.39 -6.70
N VAL A 21 30.79 -31.33 -5.93
CA VAL A 21 32.05 -31.16 -5.19
C VAL A 21 32.21 -32.25 -4.14
N PHE A 22 31.21 -32.45 -3.28
CA PHE A 22 31.26 -33.49 -2.25
C PHE A 22 31.43 -34.90 -2.84
N ALA A 23 30.73 -35.20 -3.92
CA ALA A 23 30.84 -36.49 -4.59
C ALA A 23 32.17 -36.66 -5.35
N SER A 24 32.88 -35.57 -5.66
CA SER A 24 34.18 -35.59 -6.33
C SER A 24 35.37 -35.73 -5.38
N LEU A 25 35.15 -35.64 -4.06
CA LEU A 25 36.21 -35.78 -3.05
C LEU A 25 36.95 -37.13 -3.15
N GLY A 26 36.27 -38.19 -3.58
CA GLY A 26 36.85 -39.54 -3.74
C GLY A 26 37.55 -39.81 -5.08
N LEU A 27 37.47 -38.90 -6.06
CA LEU A 27 37.97 -39.11 -7.44
C LEU A 27 39.42 -38.63 -7.65
N GLY A 28 40.06 -38.11 -6.60
CA GLY A 28 41.41 -37.54 -6.64
C GLY A 28 41.45 -36.04 -6.98
N PRO A 29 42.64 -35.41 -6.94
CA PRO A 29 42.76 -33.94 -6.97
C PRO A 29 42.38 -33.32 -8.32
N GLY A 30 42.63 -34.00 -9.44
CA GLY A 30 42.32 -33.49 -10.78
C GLY A 30 40.81 -33.33 -11.03
N PRO A 31 40.00 -34.40 -10.85
CA PRO A 31 38.55 -34.30 -11.00
C PRO A 31 37.89 -33.35 -10.00
N LEU A 32 38.41 -33.29 -8.77
CA LEU A 32 37.96 -32.35 -7.75
C LEU A 32 38.21 -30.89 -8.16
N MET A 33 39.40 -30.57 -8.68
CA MET A 33 39.70 -29.23 -9.19
C MET A 33 38.71 -28.81 -10.27
N LEU A 34 38.40 -29.69 -11.23
CA LEU A 34 37.46 -29.37 -12.30
C LEU A 34 36.02 -29.16 -11.78
N ALA A 35 35.57 -29.98 -10.82
CA ALA A 35 34.26 -29.81 -10.20
C ALA A 35 34.13 -28.51 -9.39
N THR A 36 35.22 -28.03 -8.80
CA THR A 36 35.24 -26.79 -8.02
C THR A 36 35.39 -25.55 -8.91
N LEU A 37 36.30 -25.55 -9.88
CA LEU A 37 36.57 -24.37 -10.72
C LEU A 37 35.55 -24.20 -11.85
N VAL A 38 35.17 -25.30 -12.50
CA VAL A 38 34.33 -25.24 -13.70
C VAL A 38 33.29 -26.37 -13.70
N PRO A 39 32.34 -26.36 -12.74
CA PRO A 39 31.32 -27.42 -12.64
C PRO A 39 30.51 -27.58 -13.93
N VAL A 40 30.30 -26.49 -14.67
CA VAL A 40 29.48 -26.43 -15.90
C VAL A 40 30.07 -27.30 -17.03
N VAL A 41 31.37 -27.58 -16.99
CA VAL A 41 32.05 -28.42 -18.00
C VAL A 41 31.97 -29.90 -17.63
N THR A 42 31.75 -30.25 -16.36
CA THR A 42 31.65 -31.65 -15.93
C THR A 42 30.58 -32.48 -16.64
N PRO A 43 29.38 -31.97 -17.04
CA PRO A 43 28.45 -32.71 -17.89
C PRO A 43 28.97 -33.03 -19.30
N LEU A 44 30.00 -32.35 -19.80
CA LEU A 44 30.62 -32.63 -21.10
C LEU A 44 31.77 -33.65 -21.00
N VAL A 45 32.35 -33.81 -19.81
CA VAL A 45 33.47 -34.74 -19.60
C VAL A 45 32.95 -36.18 -19.42
N ARG A 46 33.32 -37.07 -20.33
CA ARG A 46 33.02 -38.51 -20.25
C ARG A 46 34.20 -39.28 -19.64
N GLY A 47 33.90 -40.36 -18.90
CA GLY A 47 34.92 -41.32 -18.43
C GLY A 47 35.74 -40.93 -17.19
N ARG A 48 35.42 -39.84 -16.49
CA ARG A 48 36.15 -39.39 -15.27
C ARG A 48 35.50 -39.79 -13.92
N GLY A 49 34.51 -40.69 -13.93
CA GLY A 49 33.88 -41.19 -12.70
C GLY A 49 32.91 -40.22 -12.00
N TYR A 50 32.60 -39.06 -12.60
CA TYR A 50 31.63 -38.13 -12.02
C TYR A 50 30.22 -38.75 -11.93
N PRO A 51 29.51 -38.54 -10.81
CA PRO A 51 28.14 -39.02 -10.64
C PRO A 51 27.18 -38.37 -11.66
N VAL A 52 26.29 -39.20 -12.21
CA VAL A 52 25.35 -38.79 -13.28
C VAL A 52 24.24 -37.89 -12.75
N LEU A 53 23.74 -38.14 -11.54
CA LEU A 53 22.62 -37.38 -10.95
C LEU A 53 22.89 -35.87 -10.80
N PRO A 54 23.98 -35.42 -10.13
CA PRO A 54 24.25 -33.99 -9.99
C PRO A 54 24.57 -33.33 -11.33
N ARG A 55 25.12 -34.05 -12.31
CA ARG A 55 25.31 -33.55 -13.67
C ARG A 55 23.98 -33.29 -14.38
N LEU A 56 23.02 -34.21 -14.25
CA LEU A 56 21.67 -34.04 -14.81
C LEU A 56 20.94 -32.88 -14.15
N LEU A 57 21.00 -32.79 -12.81
CA LEU A 57 20.44 -31.65 -12.08
C LEU A 57 21.08 -30.33 -12.49
N MET A 58 22.39 -30.32 -12.75
CA MET A 58 23.09 -29.13 -13.21
C MET A 58 22.64 -28.70 -14.61
N VAL A 59 22.47 -29.64 -15.54
CA VAL A 59 21.92 -29.35 -16.88
C VAL A 59 20.50 -28.81 -16.77
N LEU A 60 19.66 -29.43 -15.94
CA LEU A 60 18.29 -28.98 -15.71
C LEU A 60 18.26 -27.56 -15.11
N ALA A 61 19.12 -27.28 -14.14
CA ALA A 61 19.26 -25.96 -13.54
C ALA A 61 19.66 -24.90 -14.57
N LEU A 62 20.61 -25.22 -15.45
CA LEU A 62 21.07 -24.33 -16.52
C LEU A 62 19.95 -24.05 -17.54
N VAL A 63 19.19 -25.07 -17.93
CA VAL A 63 18.04 -24.92 -18.83
C VAL A 63 16.95 -24.07 -18.19
N SER A 64 16.58 -24.34 -16.93
CA SER A 64 15.57 -23.55 -16.21
C SER A 64 15.99 -22.09 -16.03
N PHE A 65 17.25 -21.84 -15.67
CA PHE A 65 17.80 -20.49 -15.53
C PHE A 65 17.80 -19.74 -16.86
N THR A 66 18.31 -20.34 -17.93
CA THR A 66 18.37 -19.71 -19.26
C THR A 66 16.98 -19.48 -19.84
N ALA A 67 16.04 -20.42 -19.69
CA ALA A 67 14.65 -20.24 -20.08
C ALA A 67 13.98 -19.10 -19.28
N GLY A 68 14.22 -19.03 -17.97
CA GLY A 68 13.71 -17.93 -17.13
C GLY A 68 14.24 -16.56 -17.57
N VAL A 69 15.54 -16.45 -17.85
CA VAL A 69 16.17 -15.21 -18.36
C VAL A 69 15.65 -14.84 -19.74
N ALA A 70 15.48 -15.81 -20.65
CA ALA A 70 14.96 -15.56 -21.99
C ALA A 70 13.50 -15.09 -21.97
N LEU A 71 12.68 -15.64 -21.09
CA LEU A 71 11.31 -15.17 -20.86
C LEU A 71 11.31 -13.75 -20.29
N LEU A 72 12.14 -13.46 -19.29
CA LEU A 72 12.27 -12.12 -18.71
C LEU A 72 12.68 -11.08 -19.76
N TYR A 73 13.63 -11.41 -20.63
CA TYR A 73 14.05 -10.52 -21.72
C TYR A 73 12.93 -10.26 -22.73
N ARG A 74 12.11 -11.28 -23.02
CA ARG A 74 11.00 -11.18 -23.97
C ARG A 74 9.83 -10.37 -23.44
N ASP A 75 9.45 -10.63 -22.19
CA ASP A 75 8.22 -10.09 -21.62
C ASP A 75 8.46 -8.72 -20.96
N GLU A 76 9.64 -8.49 -20.37
CA GLU A 76 9.95 -7.31 -19.55
C GLU A 76 11.41 -6.82 -19.74
N PRO A 77 11.78 -6.31 -20.93
CA PRO A 77 13.15 -5.90 -21.25
C PRO A 77 13.67 -4.81 -20.29
N GLU A 78 12.80 -3.94 -19.78
CA GLU A 78 13.14 -2.89 -18.81
C GLU A 78 13.59 -3.43 -17.45
N ARG A 79 13.14 -4.62 -17.03
CA ARG A 79 13.60 -5.25 -15.78
C ARG A 79 14.96 -5.93 -15.97
N PHE A 80 15.18 -6.53 -17.13
CA PHE A 80 16.46 -7.15 -17.48
C PHE A 80 17.61 -6.13 -17.46
N GLU A 81 17.41 -4.96 -18.10
CA GLU A 81 18.39 -3.86 -18.11
C GLU A 81 18.69 -3.35 -16.69
N ARG A 82 17.69 -3.30 -15.79
CA ARG A 82 17.88 -2.91 -14.38
C ARG A 82 18.70 -3.92 -13.58
N LEU A 83 18.47 -5.21 -13.80
CA LEU A 83 19.25 -6.28 -13.14
C LEU A 83 20.72 -6.25 -13.60
N PHE A 84 20.98 -6.04 -14.89
CA PHE A 84 22.34 -6.00 -15.44
C PHE A 84 23.10 -4.69 -15.18
N SER A 85 22.39 -3.56 -15.10
CA SER A 85 23.00 -2.24 -14.83
C SER A 85 23.40 -2.00 -13.37
N GLY A 86 23.17 -2.97 -12.47
CA GLY A 86 23.50 -2.81 -11.05
C GLY A 86 22.52 -1.91 -10.28
N ASN A 87 21.47 -1.41 -10.93
CA ASN A 87 20.46 -0.54 -10.31
C ASN A 87 19.33 -1.35 -9.67
N TRP A 88 19.68 -2.14 -8.65
CA TRP A 88 18.79 -3.13 -8.03
C TRP A 88 17.84 -2.48 -7.00
N SER A 89 18.11 -1.23 -6.64
CA SER A 89 17.43 -0.49 -5.57
C SER A 89 17.08 0.94 -5.98
N ALA A 90 16.68 1.18 -7.23
CA ALA A 90 15.97 2.42 -7.52
C ALA A 90 14.72 2.46 -6.63
N SER A 91 14.79 3.19 -5.53
CA SER A 91 13.63 3.45 -4.70
C SER A 91 12.57 4.05 -5.63
N PRO A 92 11.31 3.62 -5.56
CA PRO A 92 10.26 4.17 -6.41
C PRO A 92 10.18 5.71 -6.36
N ALA A 93 10.70 6.30 -5.27
CA ALA A 93 10.87 7.73 -5.05
C ALA A 93 11.81 8.46 -6.03
N ASP A 94 12.75 7.78 -6.71
CA ASP A 94 13.69 8.42 -7.66
C ASP A 94 13.28 8.26 -9.12
N MET A 95 12.17 7.55 -9.40
CA MET A 95 11.71 7.28 -10.77
C MET A 95 10.76 8.37 -11.25
N VAL A 96 11.11 9.09 -12.32
CA VAL A 96 10.26 10.15 -12.89
C VAL A 96 8.87 9.60 -13.21
N LEU A 97 7.83 10.35 -12.86
CA LEU A 97 6.44 9.95 -13.08
C LEU A 97 6.18 9.53 -14.53
N SER A 98 5.85 8.25 -14.71
CA SER A 98 5.64 7.66 -16.04
C SER A 98 4.81 6.38 -15.96
N GLY A 99 4.32 5.92 -17.10
CA GLY A 99 3.58 4.66 -17.16
C GLY A 99 2.94 4.39 -18.51
N THR A 100 1.81 3.68 -18.48
CA THR A 100 0.98 3.40 -19.64
C THR A 100 -0.46 3.78 -19.39
N LEU A 101 -1.15 4.25 -20.43
CA LEU A 101 -2.56 4.62 -20.39
C LEU A 101 -3.23 3.96 -21.60
N MET A 102 -4.13 3.01 -21.35
CA MET A 102 -4.75 2.19 -22.40
C MET A 102 -3.72 1.50 -23.31
N GLY A 103 -2.63 0.98 -22.73
CA GLY A 103 -1.54 0.32 -23.45
C GLY A 103 -0.58 1.24 -24.22
N GLN A 104 -0.82 2.55 -24.24
CA GLN A 104 0.10 3.53 -24.83
C GLN A 104 1.05 4.10 -23.78
N PRO A 105 2.31 4.43 -24.13
CA PRO A 105 3.20 5.15 -23.23
C PRO A 105 2.58 6.47 -22.77
N PHE A 106 2.67 6.77 -21.48
CA PHE A 106 2.13 7.98 -20.86
C PHE A 106 3.20 8.62 -19.97
N LEU A 107 3.62 9.83 -20.34
CA LEU A 107 4.61 10.62 -19.62
C LEU A 107 3.98 11.98 -19.27
N PRO A 108 3.28 12.09 -18.13
CA PRO A 108 2.65 13.34 -17.74
C PRO A 108 3.71 14.41 -17.49
N ASP A 109 3.54 15.56 -18.14
CA ASP A 109 4.36 16.76 -17.97
C ASP A 109 3.70 17.78 -17.04
N GLN A 110 2.39 17.63 -16.79
CA GLN A 110 1.64 18.46 -15.85
C GLN A 110 0.95 17.59 -14.81
N VAL A 111 1.23 17.89 -13.54
CA VAL A 111 0.65 17.23 -12.38
C VAL A 111 0.23 18.27 -11.36
N TYR A 112 -1.06 18.33 -11.06
CA TYR A 112 -1.58 19.33 -10.13
C TYR A 112 -2.88 18.86 -9.47
N TRP A 113 -3.17 19.45 -8.32
CA TRP A 113 -4.46 19.35 -7.66
C TRP A 113 -5.41 20.43 -8.19
N ARG A 114 -6.67 20.07 -8.36
CA ARG A 114 -7.76 20.99 -8.69
C ARG A 114 -8.96 20.66 -7.82
N GLY A 115 -9.08 21.35 -6.68
CA GLY A 115 -10.06 20.98 -5.65
C GLY A 115 -9.85 19.53 -5.22
N ASP A 116 -10.89 18.71 -5.33
CA ASP A 116 -10.88 17.29 -4.96
C ASP A 116 -10.42 16.37 -6.10
N GLN A 117 -9.71 16.91 -7.09
CA GLN A 117 -9.24 16.14 -8.25
C GLN A 117 -7.73 16.22 -8.38
N LEU A 118 -7.07 15.07 -8.52
CA LEU A 118 -5.67 14.98 -8.89
C LEU A 118 -5.58 14.73 -10.39
N VAL A 119 -4.94 15.65 -11.11
CA VAL A 119 -4.85 15.63 -12.57
C VAL A 119 -3.43 15.31 -13.00
N PHE A 120 -3.30 14.28 -13.84
CA PHE A 120 -2.11 13.97 -14.60
C PHE A 120 -2.40 14.22 -16.06
N ALA A 121 -1.67 15.14 -16.70
CA ALA A 121 -1.85 15.46 -18.10
C ALA A 121 -0.51 15.36 -18.84
N GLU A 122 -0.58 14.82 -20.06
CA GLU A 122 0.49 14.85 -21.06
C GLU A 122 0.09 15.87 -22.12
N THR A 123 0.91 16.90 -22.33
CA THR A 123 0.68 17.94 -23.33
C THR A 123 1.66 17.89 -24.49
N ALA A 124 1.16 18.18 -25.70
CA ALA A 124 1.97 18.39 -26.88
C ALA A 124 2.51 19.82 -26.94
N THR A 125 3.47 20.04 -27.84
CA THR A 125 3.95 21.37 -28.23
C THR A 125 2.76 22.30 -28.54
N GLY A 126 2.65 23.42 -27.82
CA GLY A 126 1.50 24.32 -27.88
C GLY A 126 0.45 24.11 -26.78
N ASN A 127 0.79 23.41 -25.68
CA ASN A 127 -0.05 23.24 -24.48
C ASN A 127 -1.38 22.51 -24.75
N ARG A 128 -1.39 21.61 -25.72
CA ARG A 128 -2.56 20.81 -26.07
C ARG A 128 -2.50 19.46 -25.34
N THR A 129 -3.48 19.17 -24.49
CA THR A 129 -3.58 17.87 -23.82
C THR A 129 -3.75 16.73 -24.85
N LEU A 130 -2.85 15.76 -24.79
CA LEU A 130 -2.88 14.53 -25.58
C LEU A 130 -3.62 13.41 -24.83
N ARG A 131 -3.29 13.26 -23.56
CA ARG A 131 -3.83 12.24 -22.67
C ARG A 131 -3.93 12.82 -21.27
N SER A 132 -4.95 12.44 -20.53
CA SER A 132 -5.06 12.77 -19.13
C SER A 132 -5.68 11.64 -18.33
N LEU A 133 -5.25 11.57 -17.08
CA LEU A 133 -5.79 10.71 -16.05
C LEU A 133 -6.16 11.62 -14.89
N VAL A 134 -7.43 11.58 -14.49
CA VAL A 134 -7.96 12.37 -13.39
C VAL A 134 -8.46 11.41 -12.31
N VAL A 135 -7.94 11.56 -11.10
CA VAL A 135 -8.47 10.88 -9.91
C VAL A 135 -9.42 11.83 -9.22
N ARG A 136 -10.72 11.50 -9.18
CA ARG A 136 -11.76 12.33 -8.56
C ARG A 136 -12.12 11.78 -7.19
N PHE A 137 -11.87 12.58 -6.16
CA PHE A 137 -12.17 12.23 -4.77
C PHE A 137 -13.55 12.72 -4.32
N ASP A 138 -14.39 13.24 -5.23
CA ASP A 138 -15.72 13.78 -4.94
C ASP A 138 -16.61 12.80 -4.13
N GLN A 139 -16.50 11.50 -4.38
CA GLN A 139 -17.25 10.46 -3.66
C GLN A 139 -16.53 9.93 -2.42
N ALA A 140 -15.23 10.21 -2.28
CA ALA A 140 -14.36 9.72 -1.22
C ALA A 140 -13.55 10.85 -0.54
N PRO A 141 -14.19 11.95 -0.09
CA PRO A 141 -13.49 13.09 0.49
C PRO A 141 -12.79 12.74 1.82
N SER A 142 -13.21 11.66 2.49
CA SER A 142 -12.56 11.14 3.69
C SER A 142 -11.11 10.72 3.45
N LEU A 143 -10.73 10.38 2.21
CA LEU A 143 -9.37 10.01 1.83
C LEU A 143 -8.44 11.23 1.74
N LEU A 144 -8.99 12.44 1.57
CA LEU A 144 -8.20 13.68 1.49
C LEU A 144 -7.83 14.17 2.89
N GLN A 145 -7.19 13.31 3.69
CA GLN A 145 -6.78 13.61 5.06
C GLN A 145 -5.39 13.01 5.32
N GLY A 146 -4.58 13.69 6.14
CA GLY A 146 -3.24 13.21 6.48
C GLY A 146 -2.19 13.47 5.40
N THR A 147 -1.31 12.49 5.17
CA THR A 147 -0.14 12.60 4.28
C THR A 147 -0.06 11.49 3.23
N ALA A 148 -0.92 10.48 3.31
CA ALA A 148 -0.93 9.35 2.39
C ALA A 148 -2.35 8.84 2.14
N ILE A 149 -2.57 8.30 0.94
CA ILE A 149 -3.82 7.68 0.50
C ILE A 149 -3.44 6.31 -0.04
N ASP A 150 -3.93 5.25 0.59
CA ASP A 150 -3.69 3.87 0.16
C ASP A 150 -5.03 3.15 -0.04
N LEU A 151 -5.24 2.60 -1.23
CA LEU A 151 -6.41 1.84 -1.64
C LEU A 151 -5.99 0.58 -2.36
N LEU A 152 -6.52 -0.55 -1.93
CA LEU A 152 -6.33 -1.86 -2.55
C LEU A 152 -7.65 -2.41 -3.11
N PRO A 153 -7.60 -3.18 -4.21
CA PRO A 153 -8.80 -3.79 -4.77
C PRO A 153 -9.55 -4.62 -3.73
N GLY A 154 -10.80 -4.25 -3.47
CA GLY A 154 -11.66 -4.94 -2.50
C GLY A 154 -11.77 -4.26 -1.14
N ASP A 155 -11.06 -3.14 -0.91
CA ASP A 155 -11.26 -2.33 0.29
C ASP A 155 -12.70 -1.80 0.37
N ASP A 156 -13.26 -1.88 1.58
CA ASP A 156 -14.57 -1.35 1.91
C ASP A 156 -14.51 0.19 2.03
N GLY A 157 -15.54 0.88 1.54
CA GLY A 157 -15.67 2.32 1.66
C GLY A 157 -15.88 3.04 0.33
N PRO A 158 -15.92 4.38 0.34
CA PRO A 158 -16.08 5.15 -0.86
C PRO A 158 -14.79 5.14 -1.71
N TRP A 159 -14.95 4.91 -3.01
CA TRP A 159 -13.87 4.87 -3.98
C TRP A 159 -13.77 6.17 -4.78
N PRO A 160 -12.56 6.69 -5.04
CA PRO A 160 -12.38 7.73 -6.05
C PRO A 160 -12.80 7.24 -7.44
N GLU A 161 -13.28 8.14 -8.28
CA GLU A 161 -13.55 7.82 -9.69
C GLU A 161 -12.32 8.19 -10.53
N LEU A 162 -11.77 7.22 -11.26
CA LEU A 162 -10.73 7.48 -12.25
C LEU A 162 -11.37 7.81 -13.59
N VAL A 163 -10.99 8.95 -14.16
CA VAL A 163 -11.41 9.39 -15.48
C VAL A 163 -10.19 9.46 -16.39
N ILE A 164 -10.15 8.58 -17.38
CA ILE A 164 -9.11 8.50 -18.39
C ILE A 164 -9.63 9.17 -19.65
N GLN A 165 -8.88 10.13 -20.18
CA GLN A 165 -9.19 10.82 -21.42
C GLN A 165 -8.01 10.76 -22.39
N TRP A 166 -8.30 10.57 -23.67
CA TRP A 166 -7.30 10.57 -24.72
C TRP A 166 -7.84 11.21 -26.00
N TYR A 167 -6.96 11.91 -26.72
CA TYR A 167 -7.30 12.63 -27.94
C TYR A 167 -6.63 11.94 -29.14
N THR A 168 -7.43 11.47 -30.10
CA THR A 168 -6.94 10.78 -31.31
C THR A 168 -6.77 11.72 -32.51
N GLY A 169 -7.21 12.98 -32.41
CA GLY A 169 -7.11 13.97 -33.50
C GLY A 169 -7.62 15.36 -33.09
N ALA A 170 -7.38 16.39 -33.90
CA ALA A 170 -7.81 17.78 -33.64
C ALA A 170 -9.33 17.99 -33.64
N LEU A 171 -10.06 17.17 -34.39
CA LEU A 171 -11.49 17.32 -34.64
C LEU A 171 -12.32 16.15 -34.10
N SER A 172 -11.67 15.17 -33.46
CA SER A 172 -12.34 14.00 -32.89
C SER A 172 -12.68 14.26 -31.43
N ALA A 173 -13.87 13.81 -31.00
CA ALA A 173 -14.23 13.81 -29.59
C ALA A 173 -13.21 12.97 -28.79
N PRO A 174 -12.81 13.41 -27.59
CA PRO A 174 -11.91 12.63 -26.75
C PRO A 174 -12.57 11.31 -26.37
N GLY A 175 -11.78 10.24 -26.42
CA GLY A 175 -12.18 9.00 -25.78
C GLY A 175 -12.20 9.21 -24.27
N LEU A 176 -13.20 8.64 -23.60
CA LEU A 176 -13.41 8.81 -22.17
C LEU A 176 -13.74 7.46 -21.55
N GLN A 177 -12.96 7.06 -20.55
CA GLN A 177 -13.19 5.85 -19.77
C GLN A 177 -13.28 6.22 -18.29
N ARG A 178 -14.32 5.74 -17.61
CA ARG A 178 -14.51 5.92 -16.16
C ARG A 178 -14.34 4.59 -15.45
N ILE A 179 -13.60 4.60 -14.35
CA ILE A 179 -13.38 3.42 -13.50
C ILE A 179 -13.71 3.84 -12.06
N SER A 180 -14.73 3.22 -11.48
CA SER A 180 -15.25 3.58 -10.17
C SER A 180 -14.63 2.79 -9.01
N SER A 181 -13.98 1.65 -9.28
CA SER A 181 -13.39 0.80 -8.24
C SER A 181 -12.51 -0.30 -8.85
N GLY A 182 -11.90 -1.14 -7.99
CA GLY A 182 -11.18 -2.35 -8.40
C GLY A 182 -9.76 -2.10 -8.92
N TYR A 183 -9.19 -0.94 -8.61
CA TYR A 183 -7.81 -0.58 -8.89
C TYR A 183 -7.01 -0.46 -7.58
N SER A 184 -5.68 -0.42 -7.67
CA SER A 184 -4.83 -0.08 -6.53
C SER A 184 -4.30 1.34 -6.70
N LEU A 185 -4.40 2.17 -5.67
CA LEU A 185 -3.89 3.53 -5.65
C LEU A 185 -3.13 3.77 -4.35
N SER A 186 -1.86 4.13 -4.46
CA SER A 186 -1.06 4.64 -3.34
C SER A 186 -0.53 6.02 -3.72
N ILE A 187 -0.77 6.99 -2.86
CA ILE A 187 -0.25 8.35 -3.00
C ILE A 187 0.37 8.73 -1.67
N SER A 188 1.64 9.10 -1.69
CA SER A 188 2.35 9.65 -0.54
C SER A 188 2.76 11.08 -0.85
N LEU A 189 2.43 12.03 0.04
CA LEU A 189 2.80 13.43 -0.11
C LEU A 189 3.68 13.87 1.07
N ALA A 190 4.78 14.52 0.75
CA ALA A 190 5.68 15.15 1.70
C ALA A 190 5.78 16.67 1.40
N PRO A 191 5.75 17.54 2.42
CA PRO A 191 6.00 18.97 2.20
C PRO A 191 7.42 19.21 1.67
N ALA A 192 7.55 19.92 0.55
CA ALA A 192 8.83 20.25 -0.09
C ALA A 192 9.15 21.76 -0.05
N GLY A 193 8.43 22.52 0.77
CA GLY A 193 8.55 23.96 0.93
C GLY A 193 7.25 24.59 1.46
N ALA A 194 7.13 25.92 1.34
CA ALA A 194 5.94 26.64 1.81
C ALA A 194 4.70 26.39 0.93
N LYS A 195 4.90 26.22 -0.38
CA LYS A 195 3.82 26.03 -1.37
C LYS A 195 3.93 24.74 -2.18
N GLN A 196 5.05 24.02 -2.10
CA GLN A 196 5.31 22.83 -2.90
C GLN A 196 5.18 21.57 -2.06
N ALA A 197 4.84 20.47 -2.72
CA ALA A 197 4.80 19.14 -2.11
C ALA A 197 5.46 18.14 -3.06
N ASP A 198 6.32 17.28 -2.54
CA ASP A 198 6.83 16.13 -3.27
C ASP A 198 5.80 15.01 -3.13
N MET A 199 5.42 14.40 -4.25
CA MET A 199 4.41 13.35 -4.32
C MET A 199 4.98 12.11 -4.97
N THR A 200 4.79 10.96 -4.33
CA THR A 200 5.00 9.64 -4.93
C THR A 200 3.65 9.01 -5.18
N VAL A 201 3.42 8.50 -6.39
CA VAL A 201 2.16 7.86 -6.78
C VAL A 201 2.42 6.50 -7.39
N HIS A 202 1.55 5.55 -7.07
CA HIS A 202 1.43 4.25 -7.69
C HIS A 202 -0.04 3.95 -7.97
N LEU A 203 -0.40 3.90 -9.25
CA LEU A 203 -1.73 3.53 -9.71
C LEU A 203 -1.60 2.33 -10.66
N HIS A 204 -2.40 1.30 -10.41
CA HIS A 204 -2.49 0.14 -11.27
C HIS A 204 -3.94 -0.29 -11.45
N LEU A 205 -4.39 -0.36 -12.70
CA LEU A 205 -5.71 -0.84 -13.06
C LEU A 205 -5.67 -2.33 -13.43
N PRO A 206 -6.82 -3.04 -13.41
CA PRO A 206 -6.92 -4.38 -13.93
C PRO A 206 -6.38 -4.51 -15.37
N ALA A 207 -5.87 -5.69 -15.71
CA ALA A 207 -5.20 -5.96 -16.99
C ALA A 207 -6.04 -5.58 -18.24
N ALA A 208 -7.38 -5.64 -18.14
CA ALA A 208 -8.30 -5.23 -19.21
C ALA A 208 -8.12 -3.78 -19.67
N TYR A 209 -7.58 -2.92 -18.81
CA TYR A 209 -7.37 -1.49 -19.10
C TYR A 209 -5.95 -1.18 -19.58
N ALA A 210 -4.97 -2.06 -19.34
CA ALA A 210 -3.56 -1.81 -19.68
C ALA A 210 -3.03 -0.43 -19.21
N THR A 211 -3.50 0.04 -18.05
CA THR A 211 -3.14 1.34 -17.47
C THR A 211 -2.38 1.15 -16.16
N ARG A 212 -1.20 1.77 -16.09
CA ARG A 212 -0.34 1.86 -14.90
C ARG A 212 0.31 3.23 -14.86
N LEU A 213 0.44 3.83 -13.70
CA LEU A 213 1.18 5.08 -13.51
C LEU A 213 1.99 4.98 -12.23
N GLY A 214 3.27 5.33 -12.29
CA GLY A 214 4.15 5.23 -11.15
C GLY A 214 5.29 6.22 -11.18
N GLY A 215 5.71 6.69 -10.01
CA GLY A 215 6.92 7.51 -9.85
C GLY A 215 6.70 8.71 -8.95
N HIS A 216 7.66 9.63 -9.01
CA HIS A 216 7.66 10.87 -8.23
C HIS A 216 7.33 12.08 -9.12
N SER A 217 6.63 13.03 -8.54
CA SER A 217 6.39 14.35 -9.13
C SER A 217 6.44 15.41 -8.05
N ARG A 218 7.03 16.56 -8.38
CA ARG A 218 6.91 17.76 -7.55
C ARG A 218 5.63 18.49 -7.95
N LEU A 219 4.83 18.84 -6.96
CA LEU A 219 3.64 19.66 -7.13
C LEU A 219 4.02 21.11 -6.88
N ASP A 220 3.64 21.99 -7.81
CA ASP A 220 3.81 23.44 -7.67
C ASP A 220 2.96 24.02 -6.55
N GLU A 221 1.79 23.41 -6.33
CA GLU A 221 0.83 23.80 -5.32
C GLU A 221 0.52 22.64 -4.38
N ARG A 222 0.74 22.88 -3.09
CA ARG A 222 0.45 21.96 -2.01
C ARG A 222 -1.07 21.92 -1.80
N PRO A 223 -1.69 20.74 -1.77
CA PRO A 223 -3.11 20.65 -1.50
C PRO A 223 -3.42 21.10 -0.07
N GLU A 224 -4.53 21.81 0.10
CA GLU A 224 -4.89 22.43 1.37
C GLU A 224 -5.13 21.42 2.50
N TRP A 225 -5.52 20.19 2.15
CA TRP A 225 -5.79 19.12 3.11
C TRP A 225 -4.51 18.44 3.63
N LEU A 226 -3.36 18.62 2.95
CA LEU A 226 -2.11 17.97 3.33
C LEU A 226 -1.72 18.38 4.75
N GLY A 227 -1.51 17.42 5.63
CA GLY A 227 -1.13 17.66 7.03
C GLY A 227 -2.22 18.30 7.90
N LYS A 228 -3.43 18.51 7.38
CA LYS A 228 -4.60 18.79 8.21
C LYS A 228 -5.10 17.47 8.78
N THR A 229 -4.78 17.22 10.04
CA THR A 229 -5.53 16.24 10.83
C THR A 229 -6.86 16.89 11.17
N SER A 230 -7.97 16.30 10.76
CA SER A 230 -9.30 16.79 11.13
C SER A 230 -9.40 16.90 12.66
N GLY A 231 -9.31 18.12 13.21
CA GLY A 231 -9.48 18.34 14.65
C GLY A 231 -8.55 19.31 15.39
N GLN A 232 -7.87 20.26 14.72
CA GLN A 232 -7.30 21.42 15.45
C GLN A 232 -8.10 22.68 15.08
N PRO A 233 -9.02 23.14 15.93
CA PRO A 233 -9.62 24.46 15.76
C PRO A 233 -8.50 25.51 15.82
N GLU A 234 -8.44 26.38 14.82
CA GLU A 234 -7.62 27.59 14.90
C GLU A 234 -7.97 28.36 16.19
N PRO A 235 -6.98 28.88 16.92
CA PRO A 235 -7.25 29.70 18.09
C PRO A 235 -7.85 31.02 17.61
N VAL A 236 -9.17 31.13 17.66
CA VAL A 236 -9.85 32.41 17.53
C VAL A 236 -9.32 33.31 18.65
N LYS A 237 -8.75 34.46 18.29
CA LYS A 237 -8.31 35.49 19.24
C LYS A 237 -9.56 36.08 19.89
N VAL A 238 -9.88 35.65 21.10
CA VAL A 238 -11.06 36.12 21.85
C VAL A 238 -10.69 37.33 22.72
N GLU A 239 -11.26 38.49 22.36
CA GLU A 239 -11.46 39.65 23.24
C GLU A 239 -12.39 39.20 24.40
N PRO A 240 -12.09 39.47 25.67
CA PRO A 240 -12.79 38.84 26.78
C PRO A 240 -14.14 39.51 27.05
N ALA A 241 -15.23 38.78 26.81
CA ALA A 241 -16.55 39.04 27.38
C ALA A 241 -17.37 37.73 27.47
N PRO A 242 -18.41 37.70 28.32
CA PRO A 242 -18.54 36.86 29.51
C PRO A 242 -18.86 35.39 29.22
N MET A 243 -18.42 34.51 30.13
CA MET A 243 -18.57 33.05 30.05
C MET A 243 -20.03 32.61 29.80
N PRO A 244 -20.30 31.89 28.70
CA PRO A 244 -21.50 31.07 28.56
C PRO A 244 -21.21 29.63 29.01
N MET A 245 -22.14 29.05 29.77
CA MET A 245 -22.17 27.63 30.15
C MET A 245 -21.93 26.70 28.95
N GLN A 246 -20.93 25.82 29.07
CA GLN A 246 -20.67 24.76 28.09
C GLN A 246 -21.83 23.74 28.09
N PRO A 247 -22.33 23.31 26.91
CA PRO A 247 -23.22 22.16 26.83
C PRO A 247 -22.42 20.89 27.18
N VAL A 248 -22.99 20.05 28.04
CA VAL A 248 -22.36 18.84 28.57
C VAL A 248 -22.23 17.78 27.48
N GLY A 249 -21.11 17.77 26.76
CA GLY A 249 -20.72 16.71 25.82
C GLY A 249 -20.17 15.47 26.54
N TRP A 250 -19.91 14.39 25.79
CA TRP A 250 -19.26 13.18 26.29
C TRP A 250 -17.98 13.53 27.05
N GLN A 251 -17.88 13.13 28.31
CA GLN A 251 -16.71 13.35 29.14
C GLN A 251 -15.94 12.04 29.27
N GLU A 252 -14.63 12.12 29.08
CA GLU A 252 -13.75 10.98 29.31
C GLU A 252 -13.83 10.58 30.79
N LEU A 253 -14.20 9.31 31.01
CA LEU A 253 -14.36 8.73 32.32
C LEU A 253 -13.09 7.95 32.64
N SER A 254 -12.41 8.29 33.73
CA SER A 254 -11.27 7.51 34.18
C SER A 254 -11.71 6.08 34.53
N LEU A 255 -11.08 5.10 33.88
CA LEU A 255 -11.33 3.68 34.11
C LEU A 255 -11.11 3.30 35.58
N GLN A 256 -10.08 3.88 36.20
CA GLN A 256 -9.76 3.68 37.61
C GLN A 256 -10.89 4.17 38.52
N THR A 257 -11.42 5.37 38.25
CA THR A 257 -12.53 5.95 39.02
C THR A 257 -13.82 5.17 38.88
N LEU A 258 -14.08 4.61 37.68
CA LEU A 258 -15.22 3.74 37.44
C LEU A 258 -15.14 2.43 38.23
N LEU A 259 -13.96 1.79 38.26
CA LEU A 259 -13.76 0.55 38.99
C LEU A 259 -13.80 0.74 40.52
N GLU A 260 -13.36 1.89 41.02
CA GLU A 260 -13.38 2.23 42.45
C GLU A 260 -14.77 2.61 42.96
N ASN A 261 -15.60 3.25 42.14
CA ASN A 261 -16.91 3.75 42.53
C ASN A 261 -18.00 3.42 41.50
N PRO A 262 -18.26 2.14 41.19
CA PRO A 262 -19.12 1.75 40.07
C PRO A 262 -20.57 2.23 40.23
N ALA A 263 -21.08 2.24 41.46
CA ALA A 263 -22.44 2.67 41.78
C ALA A 263 -22.75 4.13 41.37
N ARG A 264 -21.73 5.00 41.23
CA ARG A 264 -21.92 6.39 40.80
C ARG A 264 -22.18 6.54 39.29
N PHE A 265 -21.86 5.51 38.52
CA PHE A 265 -21.87 5.55 37.06
C PHE A 265 -22.86 4.56 36.44
N VAL A 266 -23.39 3.60 37.21
CA VAL A 266 -24.48 2.72 36.79
C VAL A 266 -25.69 3.54 36.33
N GLY A 267 -26.30 3.13 35.21
CA GLY A 267 -27.40 3.82 34.55
C GLY A 267 -26.98 5.01 33.68
N ARG A 268 -25.67 5.32 33.62
CA ARG A 268 -25.18 6.35 32.71
C ARG A 268 -24.92 5.79 31.32
N PRO A 269 -25.33 6.50 30.27
CA PRO A 269 -24.85 6.24 28.91
C PRO A 269 -23.33 6.36 28.86
N ALA A 270 -22.70 5.32 28.33
CA ALA A 270 -21.27 5.15 28.26
C ALA A 270 -20.86 4.64 26.88
N ARG A 271 -19.66 5.04 26.46
CA ARG A 271 -19.06 4.68 25.20
C ARG A 271 -17.67 4.11 25.47
N VAL A 272 -17.41 2.92 24.96
CA VAL A 272 -16.15 2.19 25.18
C VAL A 272 -15.45 2.01 23.85
N LEU A 273 -14.21 2.51 23.76
CA LEU A 273 -13.28 2.19 22.71
C LEU A 273 -12.36 1.07 23.19
N THR A 274 -12.34 -0.03 22.46
CA THR A 274 -11.44 -1.16 22.75
C THR A 274 -10.05 -0.93 22.16
N ILE A 275 -9.02 -1.61 22.69
CA ILE A 275 -7.66 -1.57 22.12
C ILE A 275 -7.62 -2.03 20.65
N GLY A 276 -8.54 -2.93 20.26
CA GLY A 276 -8.73 -3.35 18.87
C GLY A 276 -9.43 -2.33 17.97
N GLY A 277 -9.65 -1.09 18.44
CA GLY A 277 -10.22 0.01 17.65
C GLY A 277 -11.73 -0.04 17.46
N ARG A 278 -12.44 -0.97 18.14
CA ARG A 278 -13.91 -1.08 18.05
C ARG A 278 -14.58 -0.22 19.11
N GLU A 279 -15.60 0.52 18.71
CA GLU A 279 -16.38 1.41 19.57
C GLU A 279 -17.74 0.78 19.91
N PHE A 280 -18.11 0.84 21.19
CA PHE A 280 -19.36 0.30 21.72
C PHE A 280 -20.09 1.38 22.53
N GLU A 281 -21.27 1.80 22.07
CA GLU A 281 -22.12 2.77 22.79
C GLU A 281 -23.31 2.04 23.43
N GLY A 282 -23.51 2.25 24.73
CA GLY A 282 -24.58 1.61 25.49
C GLY A 282 -24.83 2.29 26.83
N VAL A 283 -25.54 1.61 27.73
CA VAL A 283 -25.75 2.06 29.10
C VAL A 283 -24.91 1.21 30.04
N LEU A 284 -24.14 1.85 30.91
CA LEU A 284 -23.36 1.16 31.92
C LEU A 284 -24.29 0.51 32.95
N LYS A 285 -24.32 -0.82 33.01
CA LYS A 285 -25.25 -1.59 33.84
C LYS A 285 -24.63 -1.98 35.17
N ALA A 286 -23.38 -2.45 35.15
CA ALA A 286 -22.66 -2.88 36.33
C ALA A 286 -21.15 -2.95 36.06
N VAL A 287 -20.37 -3.04 37.13
CA VAL A 287 -19.02 -3.62 37.11
C VAL A 287 -19.10 -4.90 37.91
N THR A 288 -18.70 -6.04 37.35
CA THR A 288 -18.74 -7.35 38.04
C THR A 288 -17.67 -7.44 39.12
N ASP A 289 -17.79 -8.43 40.01
CA ASP A 289 -16.81 -8.68 41.08
C ASP A 289 -15.39 -8.97 40.53
N ASP A 290 -15.32 -9.52 39.31
CA ASP A 290 -14.08 -9.73 38.54
C ASP A 290 -13.58 -8.45 37.84
N ARG A 291 -14.07 -7.28 38.23
CA ARG A 291 -13.75 -5.96 37.66
C ARG A 291 -14.10 -5.79 36.18
N ARG A 292 -15.04 -6.56 35.63
CA ARG A 292 -15.46 -6.42 34.22
C ARG A 292 -16.56 -5.37 34.09
N ILE A 293 -16.48 -4.56 33.05
CA ILE A 293 -17.46 -3.49 32.78
C ILE A 293 -18.58 -4.06 31.93
N VAL A 294 -19.83 -3.95 32.40
CA VAL A 294 -21.02 -4.44 31.69
C VAL A 294 -21.76 -3.28 31.05
N LEU A 295 -21.79 -3.24 29.71
CA LEU A 295 -22.60 -2.29 28.93
C LEU A 295 -23.80 -3.01 28.33
N ALA A 296 -24.98 -2.42 28.44
CA ALA A 296 -26.18 -2.87 27.77
C ALA A 296 -26.33 -2.09 26.45
N LEU A 297 -26.18 -2.79 25.32
CA LEU A 297 -26.25 -2.20 23.98
C LEU A 297 -27.61 -2.49 23.30
N PRO A 298 -28.16 -1.54 22.53
CA PRO A 298 -29.28 -1.81 21.64
C PRO A 298 -28.80 -2.58 20.41
N GLN A 299 -29.40 -3.75 20.15
CA GLN A 299 -29.16 -4.62 18.98
C GLN A 299 -30.50 -4.85 18.28
N GLY A 300 -30.85 -3.96 17.34
CA GLY A 300 -32.16 -3.97 16.69
C GLY A 300 -33.28 -3.70 17.70
N ALA A 301 -34.24 -4.62 17.83
CA ALA A 301 -35.34 -4.53 18.79
C ALA A 301 -35.01 -5.10 20.20
N ASN A 302 -33.82 -5.70 20.38
CA ASN A 302 -33.41 -6.36 21.61
C ASN A 302 -32.23 -5.62 22.27
N GLN A 303 -32.06 -5.81 23.59
CA GLN A 303 -30.90 -5.31 24.34
C GLN A 303 -29.96 -6.48 24.66
N VAL A 304 -28.66 -6.29 24.43
CA VAL A 304 -27.62 -7.31 24.72
C VAL A 304 -26.60 -6.72 25.69
N ASP A 305 -26.28 -7.47 26.74
CA ASP A 305 -25.26 -7.10 27.72
C ASP A 305 -23.88 -7.58 27.24
N PHE A 306 -22.96 -6.66 27.01
CA PHE A 306 -21.56 -6.93 26.69
C PHE A 306 -20.68 -6.69 27.92
N GLN A 307 -19.73 -7.59 28.15
CA GLN A 307 -18.76 -7.48 29.23
C GLN A 307 -17.37 -7.18 28.67
N PHE A 308 -16.72 -6.16 29.20
CA PHE A 308 -15.39 -5.73 28.79
C PHE A 308 -14.39 -5.93 29.93
N HIS A 309 -13.24 -6.50 29.62
CA HIS A 309 -12.12 -6.54 30.55
C HIS A 309 -11.47 -5.16 30.62
N PRO A 310 -11.05 -4.66 31.80
CA PRO A 310 -10.41 -3.35 31.93
C PRO A 310 -9.18 -3.17 31.02
N GLU A 311 -8.42 -4.25 30.81
CA GLU A 311 -7.23 -4.24 29.96
C GLU A 311 -7.55 -4.14 28.46
N ASP A 312 -8.78 -4.46 28.05
CA ASP A 312 -9.21 -4.37 26.65
C ASP A 312 -9.80 -3.00 26.30
N VAL A 313 -9.96 -2.12 27.30
CA VAL A 313 -10.56 -0.79 27.18
C VAL A 313 -9.47 0.26 26.97
N ALA A 314 -9.38 0.80 25.75
CA ALA A 314 -8.47 1.88 25.43
C ALA A 314 -8.97 3.23 25.97
N ARG A 315 -10.28 3.45 25.91
CA ARG A 315 -10.92 4.69 26.40
C ARG A 315 -12.37 4.43 26.76
N ILE A 316 -12.86 5.08 27.81
CA ILE A 316 -14.27 5.09 28.17
C ILE A 316 -14.76 6.52 28.37
N GLU A 317 -15.91 6.83 27.82
CA GLU A 317 -16.57 8.12 27.95
C GLU A 317 -17.95 7.92 28.56
N SER A 318 -18.41 8.88 29.36
CA SER A 318 -19.76 8.87 29.89
C SER A 318 -20.37 10.26 29.77
N ARG A 319 -21.69 10.32 29.61
CA ARG A 319 -22.43 11.59 29.73
C ARG A 319 -23.26 11.55 31.03
N PRO A 320 -23.29 12.63 31.82
CA PRO A 320 -24.13 12.68 33.01
C PRO A 320 -25.60 12.55 32.62
N THR A 321 -26.30 11.57 33.19
CA THR A 321 -27.76 11.54 33.15
C THR A 321 -28.26 12.59 34.15
N ARG A 322 -29.10 13.53 33.70
CA ARG A 322 -29.74 14.53 34.56
C ARG A 322 -30.78 13.89 35.47
#